data_AF-A0A4U1ZCK1-F1
#
_entry.id   AF-A0A4U1ZCK1-F1
#
_cell.length_a   1.000
_cell.length_b   1.000
_cell.length_c   1.000
_cell.angle_alpha   90.00
_cell.angle_beta   90.00
_cell.angle_gamma   90.00
#
_symmetry.space_group_name_H-M   'P 1'
#
loop_
_entity.id
_entity.type
_entity.pdbx_description
1 polymer ?
#
loop_
_entity_poly.entity_id
_entity_poly.type
_entity_poly.pdbx_seq_one_letter_code
_entity_poly.pdbx_strand_id
1 'polypeptide(L)'
;MTCYETGLAALLDADLWVDWATIATPLIAIGALFFAYKQLKASRQDSMRSSAYSAYDDYLQLCLEKQKLSYGFNHESSFNQDEYDQYRWFIAKMLFTFEQILDVYKDDNDWNKTIASQLNKHKLHLGKSGSIKRNEWSKQLTSLIDQCIKEPQQ
;
A
#
# COMPACT_ATOMS: atom_id res chain seq x y z
N MET A 1 20.45 19.64 64.08
CA MET A 1 21.22 20.48 63.14
C MET A 1 21.20 19.78 61.80
N THR A 2 20.34 20.23 60.90
CA THR A 2 20.26 19.73 59.52
C THR A 2 21.34 20.45 58.71
N CYS A 3 22.52 19.85 58.58
CA CYS A 3 23.47 20.28 57.57
C CYS A 3 22.91 19.86 56.21
N TYR A 4 22.40 20.81 55.43
CA TYR A 4 22.26 20.62 54.00
C TYR A 4 23.67 20.56 53.43
N GLU A 5 24.15 19.35 53.11
CA GLU A 5 25.37 19.15 52.34
C GLU A 5 25.13 19.62 50.90
N THR A 6 25.28 20.92 50.66
CA THR A 6 25.25 21.47 49.30
C THR A 6 26.62 21.30 48.66
N GLY A 7 26.74 20.35 47.71
CA GLY A 7 27.96 20.10 46.93
C GLY A 7 27.94 18.74 46.21
N LEU A 8 29.06 18.35 45.60
CA LEU A 8 29.22 17.03 44.93
C LEU A 8 28.94 15.82 45.85
N ALA A 9 28.98 16.01 47.18
CA ALA A 9 28.60 14.99 48.16
C ALA A 9 27.13 14.56 48.05
N ALA A 10 26.22 15.48 47.66
CA ALA A 10 24.81 15.15 47.42
C ALA A 10 24.62 14.23 46.19
N LEU A 11 25.58 14.17 45.27
CA LEU A 11 25.55 13.23 44.14
C LEU A 11 26.04 11.81 44.52
N LEU A 12 26.75 11.67 45.64
CA LEU A 12 27.18 10.38 46.20
C LEU A 12 26.11 9.77 47.12
N ASP A 13 25.07 10.53 47.45
CA ASP A 13 23.95 10.06 48.26
C ASP A 13 23.03 9.14 47.44
N ALA A 14 22.90 7.89 47.88
CA ALA A 14 22.10 6.88 47.20
C ALA A 14 20.60 7.21 47.25
N ASP A 15 20.15 7.84 48.34
CA ASP A 15 18.74 8.16 48.55
C ASP A 15 18.26 9.22 47.53
N LEU A 16 19.13 10.17 47.16
CA LEU A 16 18.86 11.16 46.12
C LEU A 16 18.64 10.49 44.75
N TRP A 17 19.46 9.51 44.37
CA TRP A 17 19.28 8.77 43.11
C TRP A 17 18.04 7.88 43.10
N VAL A 18 17.63 7.34 44.25
CA VAL A 18 16.37 6.57 44.38
C VAL A 18 15.14 7.46 44.17
N ASP A 19 15.14 8.67 44.75
CA ASP A 19 14.06 9.64 44.54
C ASP A 19 14.00 10.10 43.08
N TRP A 20 15.16 10.41 42.49
CA TRP A 20 15.24 10.75 41.07
C TRP A 20 14.80 9.61 40.16
N ALA A 21 15.16 8.36 40.46
CA ALA A 21 14.73 7.19 39.70
C ALA A 21 13.21 7.02 39.78
N THR A 22 12.61 7.21 40.96
CA THR A 22 11.16 7.10 41.17
C THR A 22 10.38 8.11 40.31
N ILE A 23 10.96 9.30 40.07
CA ILE A 23 10.38 10.33 39.19
C ILE A 23 10.74 10.09 37.72
N ALA A 24 11.98 9.69 37.42
CA ALA A 24 12.48 9.54 36.05
C ALA A 24 11.94 8.28 35.36
N THR A 25 11.80 7.16 36.06
CA THR A 25 11.28 5.90 35.51
C THR A 25 9.91 6.04 34.84
N PRO A 26 8.87 6.64 35.46
CA PRO A 26 7.59 6.81 34.79
C PRO A 26 7.68 7.77 33.59
N LEU A 27 8.54 8.80 33.65
CA LEU A 27 8.76 9.71 32.51
C LEU A 27 9.42 8.98 31.33
N ILE A 28 10.43 8.15 31.60
CA ILE A 28 11.08 7.30 30.59
C ILE A 28 10.07 6.30 30.01
N ALA A 29 9.22 5.69 30.85
CA ALA A 29 8.20 4.75 30.39
C ALA A 29 7.17 5.41 29.47
N ILE A 30 6.70 6.63 29.79
CA ILE A 30 5.81 7.41 28.91
C ILE A 30 6.51 7.73 27.58
N GLY A 31 7.79 8.13 27.63
CA GLY A 31 8.59 8.35 26.44
C GLY A 31 8.71 7.09 25.57
N ALA A 32 9.00 5.94 26.18
CA ALA A 32 9.10 4.65 25.50
C ALA A 32 7.78 4.25 24.83
N LEU A 33 6.63 4.45 25.50
CA LEU A 33 5.31 4.19 24.91
C LEU A 33 5.04 5.07 23.68
N PHE A 34 5.42 6.35 23.72
CA PHE A 34 5.28 7.24 22.58
C PHE A 34 6.14 6.80 21.38
N PHE A 35 7.39 6.42 21.63
CA PHE A 35 8.26 5.89 20.58
C PHE A 35 7.76 4.56 20.03
N ALA A 36 7.32 3.64 20.88
CA ALA A 36 6.73 2.36 20.47
C ALA A 36 5.49 2.56 19.61
N TYR A 37 4.62 3.52 19.95
CA TYR A 37 3.46 3.87 19.15
C TYR A 37 3.86 4.40 17.76
N LYS A 38 4.85 5.31 17.70
CA LYS A 38 5.38 5.80 16.42
C LYS A 38 6.00 4.68 15.59
N GLN A 39 6.79 3.81 16.21
CA GLN A 39 7.43 2.67 15.55
C GLN A 39 6.40 1.70 14.97
N LEU A 40 5.34 1.38 15.73
CA LEU A 40 4.28 0.51 15.27
C LEU A 40 3.53 1.10 14.08
N LYS A 41 3.27 2.42 14.10
CA LYS A 41 2.62 3.11 12.98
C LYS A 41 3.50 3.10 11.73
N ALA A 42 4.79 3.42 11.86
CA ALA A 42 5.74 3.38 10.75
C ALA A 42 5.89 1.96 10.19
N SER A 43 6.04 0.96 11.05
CA SER A 43 6.16 -0.45 10.66
C SER A 43 4.93 -0.94 9.89
N ARG A 44 3.71 -0.56 10.30
CA ARG A 44 2.49 -0.88 9.55
C ARG A 44 2.50 -0.26 8.16
N GLN A 45 2.90 1.01 8.05
CA GLN A 45 2.97 1.70 6.77
C GLN A 45 4.01 1.06 5.84
N ASP A 46 5.18 0.70 6.34
CA ASP A 46 6.22 0.04 5.55
C ASP A 46 5.82 -1.39 5.16
N SER A 47 5.12 -2.11 6.03
CA SER A 47 4.54 -3.42 5.73
C SER A 47 3.51 -3.33 4.59
N MET A 48 2.63 -2.32 4.61
CA MET A 48 1.66 -2.10 3.54
C MET A 48 2.36 -1.78 2.21
N ARG A 49 3.38 -0.91 2.23
CA ARG A 49 4.20 -0.59 1.04
C ARG A 49 4.88 -1.82 0.47
N SER A 50 5.55 -2.59 1.31
CA SER A 50 6.22 -3.84 0.90
C SER A 50 5.23 -4.83 0.29
N SER A 51 4.04 -4.98 0.89
CA SER A 51 2.99 -5.84 0.36
C SER A 51 2.46 -5.36 -0.99
N ALA A 52 2.28 -4.05 -1.19
CA ALA A 52 1.78 -3.50 -2.44
C ALA A 52 2.81 -3.66 -3.58
N TYR A 53 4.09 -3.41 -3.30
CA TYR A 53 5.17 -3.66 -4.26
C TYR A 53 5.30 -5.14 -4.61
N SER A 54 5.24 -6.04 -3.62
CA SER A 54 5.27 -7.49 -3.87
C SER A 54 4.10 -7.93 -4.75
N ALA A 55 2.89 -7.43 -4.50
CA ALA A 55 1.73 -7.75 -5.32
C ALA A 55 1.88 -7.24 -6.77
N TYR A 56 2.49 -6.06 -6.95
CA TYR A 56 2.77 -5.50 -8.26
C TYR A 56 3.86 -6.28 -9.00
N ASP A 57 4.92 -6.70 -8.30
CA ASP A 57 5.96 -7.56 -8.85
C ASP A 57 5.39 -8.92 -9.30
N ASP A 58 4.57 -9.56 -8.46
CA ASP A 58 3.85 -10.80 -8.82
C ASP A 58 2.98 -10.61 -10.07
N TYR A 59 2.31 -9.46 -10.20
CA TYR A 59 1.52 -9.13 -11.38
C TYR A 59 2.41 -8.95 -12.62
N LEU A 60 3.56 -8.28 -12.50
CA LEU A 60 4.50 -8.14 -13.60
C LEU A 60 5.08 -9.49 -14.02
N GLN A 61 5.41 -10.36 -13.06
CA GLN A 61 5.81 -11.73 -13.34
C GLN A 61 4.71 -12.49 -14.08
N LEU A 62 3.46 -12.38 -13.64
CA LEU A 62 2.32 -12.97 -14.35
C LEU A 62 2.18 -12.43 -15.78
N CYS A 63 2.46 -11.15 -16.00
CA CYS A 63 2.49 -10.56 -17.35
C CYS A 63 3.58 -11.16 -18.23
N LEU A 64 4.75 -11.50 -17.66
CA LEU A 64 5.85 -12.15 -18.36
C LEU A 64 5.55 -13.62 -18.67
N GLU A 65 4.91 -14.33 -17.74
CA GLU A 65 4.51 -15.73 -17.91
C GLU A 65 3.35 -15.90 -18.89
N LYS A 66 2.41 -14.94 -18.90
CA LYS A 66 1.19 -14.95 -19.70
C LYS A 66 1.16 -13.77 -20.67
N GLN A 67 2.21 -13.63 -21.48
CA GLN A 67 2.35 -12.51 -22.42
C GLN A 67 1.12 -12.31 -23.32
N LYS A 68 0.50 -13.40 -23.78
CA LYS A 68 -0.72 -13.34 -24.62
C LYS A 68 -1.87 -12.61 -23.90
N LEU A 69 -1.98 -12.74 -22.57
CA LEU A 69 -3.01 -12.08 -21.76
C LEU A 69 -2.65 -10.62 -21.46
N SER A 70 -1.37 -10.31 -21.26
CA SER A 70 -0.91 -8.96 -20.89
C SER A 70 -0.95 -7.93 -22.02
N TYR A 71 -0.89 -8.36 -23.29
CA TYR A 71 -1.11 -7.47 -24.44
C TYR A 71 -2.57 -7.02 -24.59
N GLY A 72 -3.49 -7.68 -23.91
CA GLY A 72 -4.91 -7.35 -23.93
C GLY A 72 -5.69 -8.03 -25.07
N PHE A 73 -7.00 -8.09 -24.87
CA PHE A 73 -7.93 -8.58 -25.86
C PHE A 73 -8.12 -7.51 -26.94
N ASN A 74 -7.70 -7.79 -28.18
CA ASN A 74 -8.00 -6.95 -29.34
C ASN A 74 -8.94 -7.71 -30.30
N HIS A 75 -9.51 -7.02 -31.28
CA HIS A 75 -10.48 -7.64 -32.21
C HIS A 75 -9.83 -8.70 -33.14
N GLU A 76 -8.51 -8.72 -33.25
CA GLU A 76 -7.74 -9.64 -34.09
C GLU A 76 -7.23 -10.87 -33.31
N SER A 77 -7.09 -10.77 -31.99
CA SER A 77 -6.68 -11.84 -31.09
C SER A 77 -7.92 -12.59 -30.57
N SER A 78 -8.35 -13.60 -31.32
CA SER A 78 -9.39 -14.51 -30.84
C SER A 78 -8.85 -15.37 -29.70
N PHE A 79 -9.29 -15.07 -28.48
CA PHE A 79 -9.22 -16.03 -27.39
C PHE A 79 -10.27 -17.11 -27.62
N ASN A 80 -9.88 -18.38 -27.44
CA ASN A 80 -10.88 -19.43 -27.24
C ASN A 80 -11.57 -19.25 -25.86
N GLN A 81 -12.60 -20.05 -25.58
CA GLN A 81 -13.35 -19.91 -24.33
C GLN A 81 -12.47 -20.07 -23.08
N ASP A 82 -11.57 -21.05 -23.07
CA ASP A 82 -10.67 -21.33 -21.93
C ASP A 82 -9.65 -20.20 -21.73
N GLU A 83 -9.13 -19.63 -22.81
CA GLU A 83 -8.23 -18.49 -22.79
C GLU A 83 -8.93 -17.22 -22.32
N TYR A 84 -10.18 -17.00 -22.73
CA TYR A 84 -10.96 -15.88 -22.24
C TYR A 84 -11.28 -16.03 -20.75
N ASP A 85 -11.53 -17.25 -20.29
CA ASP A 85 -11.74 -17.55 -18.88
C ASP A 85 -10.47 -17.25 -18.06
N GLN A 86 -9.29 -17.64 -18.55
CA GLN A 86 -8.00 -17.26 -17.95
C GLN A 86 -7.78 -15.75 -17.98
N TYR A 87 -8.15 -15.08 -19.07
CA TYR A 87 -8.04 -13.63 -19.21
C TYR A 87 -8.89 -12.89 -18.17
N ARG A 88 -10.10 -13.38 -17.85
CA ARG A 88 -10.93 -12.79 -16.78
C ARG A 88 -10.23 -12.85 -15.42
N TRP A 89 -9.58 -13.98 -15.10
CA TRP A 89 -8.80 -14.11 -13.87
C TRP A 89 -7.56 -13.22 -13.86
N PHE A 90 -6.90 -13.09 -15.00
CA PHE A 90 -5.78 -12.16 -15.17
C PHE A 90 -6.21 -10.71 -14.88
N ILE A 91 -7.33 -10.26 -15.45
CA ILE A 91 -7.88 -8.92 -15.18
C ILE A 91 -8.29 -8.76 -13.72
N ALA A 92 -8.89 -9.77 -13.10
CA ALA A 92 -9.23 -9.71 -11.68
C ALA A 92 -7.98 -9.54 -10.80
N LYS A 93 -6.90 -10.28 -11.07
CA LYS A 93 -5.61 -10.14 -10.36
C LYS A 93 -4.99 -8.76 -10.61
N MET A 94 -5.04 -8.25 -11.84
CA MET A 94 -4.59 -6.91 -12.18
C MET A 94 -5.33 -5.84 -11.37
N LEU A 95 -6.67 -5.85 -11.40
CA LEU A 95 -7.50 -4.87 -10.70
C LEU A 95 -7.30 -4.93 -9.18
N PHE A 96 -7.21 -6.14 -8.62
CA PHE A 96 -6.90 -6.31 -7.20
C PHE A 96 -5.53 -5.73 -6.83
N THR A 97 -4.52 -5.95 -7.67
CA THR A 97 -3.17 -5.41 -7.45
C THR A 97 -3.16 -3.88 -7.50
N PHE A 98 -3.90 -3.30 -8.43
CA PHE A 98 -4.03 -1.84 -8.54
C PHE A 98 -4.76 -1.24 -7.34
N GLU A 99 -5.79 -1.89 -6.83
CA GLU A 99 -6.47 -1.49 -5.59
C GLU A 99 -5.47 -1.40 -4.42
N GLN A 100 -4.62 -2.41 -4.25
CA GLN A 100 -3.61 -2.42 -3.18
C GLN A 100 -2.59 -1.29 -3.32
N ILE A 101 -2.17 -0.98 -4.55
CA ILE A 101 -1.26 0.13 -4.82
C ILE A 101 -1.93 1.46 -4.49
N LEU A 102 -3.17 1.67 -4.94
CA LEU A 102 -3.90 2.91 -4.73
C LEU A 102 -4.28 3.13 -3.25
N ASP A 103 -4.50 2.06 -2.49
CA ASP A 103 -4.73 2.14 -1.04
C ASP A 103 -3.52 2.69 -0.27
N VAL A 104 -2.31 2.38 -0.74
CA VAL A 104 -1.04 2.83 -0.13
C VAL A 104 -0.57 4.17 -0.69
N TYR A 105 -0.70 4.37 -1.99
CA TYR A 105 -0.21 5.52 -2.76
C TYR A 105 -1.37 6.35 -3.31
N LYS A 106 -2.21 6.84 -2.40
CA LYS A 106 -3.36 7.70 -2.74
C LYS A 106 -2.89 8.95 -3.45
N ASP A 107 -3.55 9.28 -4.57
CA ASP A 107 -3.30 10.46 -5.38
C ASP A 107 -1.87 10.60 -5.93
N ASP A 108 -1.08 9.51 -5.93
CA ASP A 108 0.25 9.49 -6.54
C ASP A 108 0.14 9.52 -8.08
N ASN A 109 0.68 10.58 -8.68
CA ASN A 109 0.53 10.83 -10.11
C ASN A 109 1.22 9.76 -10.97
N ASP A 110 2.37 9.25 -10.54
CA ASP A 110 3.15 8.29 -11.31
C ASP A 110 2.50 6.90 -11.28
N TRP A 111 1.96 6.51 -10.12
CA TRP A 111 1.15 5.30 -10.01
C TRP A 111 -0.15 5.41 -10.79
N ASN A 112 -0.86 6.54 -10.71
CA ASN A 112 -2.07 6.77 -11.48
C ASN A 112 -1.83 6.63 -12.99
N LYS A 113 -0.75 7.23 -13.52
CA LYS A 113 -0.35 7.09 -14.93
C LYS A 113 0.01 5.65 -15.29
N THR A 114 0.77 4.98 -14.44
CA THR A 114 1.20 3.59 -14.65
C THR A 114 -0.01 2.66 -14.73
N ILE A 115 -0.94 2.78 -13.79
CA ILE A 115 -2.17 2.01 -13.75
C ILE A 115 -3.05 2.32 -14.98
N ALA A 116 -3.25 3.60 -15.31
CA ALA A 116 -4.02 4.01 -16.49
C ALA A 116 -3.44 3.42 -17.79
N SER A 117 -2.11 3.41 -17.94
CA SER A 117 -1.44 2.80 -19.11
C SER A 117 -1.76 1.30 -19.24
N GLN A 118 -1.78 0.55 -18.14
CA GLN A 118 -2.13 -0.88 -18.18
C GLN A 118 -3.63 -1.08 -18.42
N LEU A 119 -4.49 -0.33 -17.74
CA LEU A 119 -5.95 -0.39 -17.94
C LEU A 119 -6.34 -0.14 -19.40
N ASN A 120 -5.68 0.82 -20.06
CA ASN A 120 -5.93 1.16 -21.46
C ASN A 120 -5.75 -0.02 -22.43
N LYS A 121 -4.80 -0.93 -22.16
CA LYS A 121 -4.61 -2.15 -22.95
C LYS A 121 -5.81 -3.10 -22.87
N HIS A 122 -6.56 -3.04 -21.78
CA HIS A 122 -7.65 -3.96 -21.47
C HIS A 122 -9.05 -3.33 -21.60
N LYS A 123 -9.15 -2.10 -22.12
CA LYS A 123 -10.39 -1.30 -22.13
C LYS A 123 -11.60 -1.99 -22.74
N LEU A 124 -11.40 -2.80 -23.79
CA LEU A 124 -12.48 -3.55 -24.44
C LEU A 124 -13.18 -4.54 -23.50
N HIS A 125 -12.40 -5.19 -22.62
CA HIS A 125 -12.96 -6.08 -21.62
C HIS A 125 -13.47 -5.32 -20.41
N LEU A 126 -12.76 -4.29 -19.97
CA LEU A 126 -13.19 -3.45 -18.83
C LEU A 126 -14.59 -2.85 -19.08
N GLY A 127 -14.87 -2.36 -20.30
CA GLY A 127 -16.20 -1.85 -20.67
C GLY A 127 -17.34 -2.89 -20.66
N LYS A 128 -17.02 -4.18 -20.72
CA LYS A 128 -17.99 -5.28 -20.66
C LYS A 128 -18.05 -5.96 -19.29
N SER A 129 -17.07 -5.73 -18.44
CA SER A 129 -16.91 -6.44 -17.16
C SER A 129 -18.09 -6.21 -16.22
N GLY A 130 -18.57 -7.30 -15.62
CA GLY A 130 -19.63 -7.25 -14.62
C GLY A 130 -19.18 -6.61 -13.30
N SER A 131 -17.92 -6.81 -12.87
CA SER A 131 -17.42 -6.25 -11.61
C SER A 131 -17.33 -4.73 -11.63
N ILE A 132 -16.97 -4.17 -12.80
CA ILE A 132 -16.96 -2.72 -13.01
C ILE A 132 -18.39 -2.17 -13.00
N LYS A 133 -19.33 -2.80 -13.72
CA LYS A 133 -20.73 -2.37 -13.73
C LYS A 133 -21.40 -2.40 -12.35
N ARG A 134 -20.94 -3.29 -11.46
CA ARG A 134 -21.44 -3.41 -10.09
C ARG A 134 -20.71 -2.49 -9.09
N ASN A 135 -19.77 -1.65 -9.53
CA ASN A 135 -18.98 -0.75 -8.68
C ASN A 135 -18.28 -1.49 -7.52
N GLU A 136 -17.67 -2.63 -7.79
CA GLU A 136 -17.00 -3.46 -6.76
C GLU A 136 -15.60 -2.94 -6.36
N TRP A 137 -15.10 -1.90 -7.04
CA TRP A 137 -13.75 -1.35 -6.87
C TRP A 137 -13.77 0.02 -6.19
N SER A 138 -12.65 0.45 -5.59
CA SER A 138 -12.53 1.76 -4.97
C SER A 138 -12.94 2.89 -5.93
N LYS A 139 -13.33 4.03 -5.35
CA LYS A 139 -13.67 5.23 -6.12
C LYS A 139 -12.51 5.70 -7.00
N GLN A 140 -11.28 5.59 -6.50
CA GLN A 140 -10.07 5.99 -7.24
C GLN A 140 -9.84 5.06 -8.44
N LEU A 141 -9.89 3.74 -8.24
CA LEU A 141 -9.72 2.79 -9.33
C LEU A 141 -10.84 2.89 -10.36
N THR A 142 -12.10 2.99 -9.91
CA THR A 142 -13.26 3.20 -10.78
C THR A 142 -13.12 4.45 -11.63
N SER A 143 -12.62 5.56 -11.05
CA SER A 143 -12.35 6.79 -11.81
C SER A 143 -11.31 6.60 -12.91
N LEU A 144 -10.22 5.88 -12.64
CA LEU A 144 -9.20 5.60 -13.65
C LEU A 144 -9.74 4.69 -14.77
N ILE A 145 -10.52 3.68 -14.42
CA ILE A 145 -11.18 2.79 -15.39
C ILE A 145 -12.12 3.57 -16.30
N ASP A 146 -12.95 4.45 -15.72
CA ASP A 146 -13.89 5.27 -16.49
C ASP A 146 -13.20 6.22 -17.46
N GLN A 147 -12.05 6.79 -17.05
CA GLN A 147 -11.22 7.61 -17.94
C GLN A 147 -10.71 6.78 -19.12
N CYS A 148 -10.14 5.61 -18.86
CA CYS A 148 -9.62 4.71 -19.91
C CYS A 148 -10.71 4.21 -20.89
N ILE A 149 -11.94 4.00 -20.42
CA ILE A 149 -13.05 3.56 -21.27
C ILE A 149 -13.57 4.71 -22.15
N LYS A 150 -13.55 5.95 -21.65
CA LYS A 150 -14.08 7.12 -22.37
C LYS A 150 -13.08 7.72 -23.37
N GLU A 151 -11.78 7.52 -23.19
CA GLU A 151 -10.76 8.05 -24.10
C GLU A 151 -10.75 7.32 -25.48
N PRO A 152 -10.92 8.05 -26.60
CA PRO A 152 -10.69 7.52 -27.94
C PRO A 152 -9.23 7.09 -28.09
N GLN A 153 -8.96 6.02 -28.83
CA GLN A 153 -7.57 5.60 -29.13
C GLN A 153 -6.85 6.76 -29.83
N GLN A 154 -5.76 7.26 -29.23
CA GLN A 154 -4.75 8.06 -29.94
C GLN A 154 -3.93 7.15 -30.84
#